data_AF-A0A518H4J2-F1
#
_entry.id   AF-A0A518H4J2-F1
#
_cell.length_a   1.000
_cell.length_b   1.000
_cell.length_c   1.000
_cell.angle_alpha   90.00
_cell.angle_beta   90.00
_cell.angle_gamma   90.00
#
_symmetry.space_group_name_H-M   'P 1'
#
loop_
_entity.id
_entity.type
_entity.pdbx_description
1 polymer ?
#
loop_
_entity_poly.entity_id
_entity_poly.type
_entity_poly.pdbx_seq_one_letter_code
_entity_poly.pdbx_strand_id
1 'polypeptide(L)'
;MMNYKEWTDRAGQFIARFERLHPRMKARVEIGPPATADQIAEAERGIGQALPRQLRTFLESASGHCDFGYWWEAEGEEDRREAESAFETTTIPGGLEYFAWVRALAEDYEFHRELVEEGTYGDAPFCQAPLPIGGMGNGDHIAIDLNGGSVIFLSHDDWSFILAPDFDAFLRSWEAICYLDFDISPYERFVDKDGGGIDPTDRPELRRLRRLLLPDDRGGRP
;
A
#
# COMPACT_ATOMS: atom_id res chain seq x y z
N MET A 1 19.07 -2.92 -5.25
CA MET A 1 18.26 -3.82 -4.43
C MET A 1 17.89 -3.06 -3.18
N MET A 2 16.61 -2.98 -2.88
CA MET A 2 16.09 -2.21 -1.76
C MET A 2 16.52 -2.80 -0.41
N ASN A 3 16.80 -1.95 0.58
CA ASN A 3 16.96 -2.38 1.96
C ASN A 3 15.57 -2.37 2.63
N TYR A 4 14.92 -3.53 2.71
CA TYR A 4 13.56 -3.63 3.23
C TYR A 4 13.46 -3.29 4.71
N LYS A 5 14.49 -3.59 5.51
CA LYS A 5 14.49 -3.24 6.93
C LYS A 5 14.48 -1.73 7.12
N GLU A 6 15.36 -1.01 6.41
CA GLU A 6 15.35 0.45 6.41
C GLU A 6 14.03 1.02 5.88
N TRP A 7 13.42 0.39 4.87
CA TRP A 7 12.11 0.82 4.38
C TRP A 7 11.01 0.66 5.43
N THR A 8 10.93 -0.49 6.12
CA THR A 8 9.97 -0.70 7.20
C THR A 8 10.19 0.29 8.35
N ASP A 9 11.44 0.60 8.68
CA ASP A 9 11.78 1.59 9.70
C ASP A 9 11.32 3.00 9.28
N ARG A 10 11.46 3.37 7.99
CA ARG A 10 10.95 4.65 7.46
C ARG A 10 9.42 4.71 7.45
N ALA A 11 8.74 3.62 7.09
CA ALA A 11 7.28 3.55 7.16
C ALA A 11 6.79 3.74 8.61
N GLY A 12 7.41 3.07 9.57
CA GLY A 12 7.08 3.25 10.99
C GLY A 12 7.36 4.65 11.51
N GLN A 13 8.49 5.26 11.11
CA GLN A 13 8.82 6.65 11.44
C GLN A 13 7.84 7.65 10.84
N PHE A 14 7.36 7.40 9.61
CA PHE A 14 6.35 8.22 8.97
C PHE A 14 5.06 8.24 9.80
N ILE A 15 4.54 7.07 10.18
CA ILE A 15 3.31 6.98 10.98
C ILE A 15 3.48 7.61 12.37
N ALA A 16 4.59 7.34 13.05
CA ALA A 16 4.88 7.95 14.35
C ALA A 16 4.96 9.49 14.27
N ARG A 17 5.51 10.01 13.15
CA ARG A 17 5.53 11.46 12.90
C ARG A 17 4.13 11.99 12.60
N PHE A 18 3.35 11.29 11.78
CA PHE A 18 1.97 11.65 11.47
C PHE A 18 1.12 11.76 12.75
N GLU A 19 1.16 10.73 13.61
CA GLU A 19 0.41 10.70 14.88
C GLU A 19 0.79 11.87 15.80
N ARG A 20 2.08 12.23 15.85
CA ARG A 20 2.55 13.37 16.63
C ARG A 20 2.01 14.71 16.11
N LEU A 21 1.95 14.88 14.79
CA LEU A 21 1.49 16.11 14.14
C LEU A 21 -0.05 16.21 14.16
N HIS A 22 -0.74 15.07 14.18
CA HIS A 22 -2.19 14.96 14.10
C HIS A 22 -2.77 14.12 15.25
N PRO A 23 -2.65 14.55 16.52
CA PRO A 23 -2.97 13.73 17.69
C PRO A 23 -4.46 13.36 17.84
N ARG A 24 -5.34 13.94 17.01
CA ARG A 24 -6.78 13.63 16.96
C ARG A 24 -7.15 12.66 15.85
N MET A 25 -6.22 12.38 14.94
CA MET A 25 -6.44 11.51 13.79
C MET A 25 -6.08 10.06 14.13
N LYS A 26 -6.64 9.13 13.36
CA LYS A 26 -6.33 7.71 13.54
C LYS A 26 -5.00 7.39 12.87
N ALA A 27 -4.17 6.66 13.58
CA ALA A 27 -2.92 6.10 13.08
C ALA A 27 -2.75 4.70 13.68
N ARG A 28 -2.14 3.79 12.91
CA ARG A 28 -1.78 2.44 13.35
C ARG A 28 -0.42 2.09 12.78
N VAL A 29 0.40 1.44 13.59
CA VAL A 29 1.69 0.89 13.15
C VAL A 29 2.03 -0.33 14.00
N GLU A 30 2.15 -1.46 13.33
CA GLU A 30 2.63 -2.73 13.83
C GLU A 30 3.59 -3.28 12.79
N ILE A 31 4.83 -3.54 13.20
CA ILE A 31 5.85 -4.15 12.34
C ILE A 31 6.36 -5.35 13.11
N GLY A 32 5.94 -6.53 12.68
CA GLY A 32 6.34 -7.81 13.24
C GLY A 32 7.82 -8.13 12.99
N PRO A 33 8.34 -9.19 13.63
CA PRO A 33 9.67 -9.69 13.31
C PRO A 33 9.68 -10.30 11.90
N PRO A 34 10.88 -10.46 11.28
CA PRO A 34 11.02 -11.25 10.06
C PRO A 34 10.43 -12.66 10.20
N ALA A 35 9.86 -13.18 9.12
CA ALA A 35 9.34 -14.53 9.05
C ALA A 35 10.48 -15.55 9.17
N THR A 36 10.19 -16.68 9.82
CA THR A 36 11.13 -17.80 9.85
C THR A 36 11.14 -18.54 8.52
N ALA A 37 12.22 -19.27 8.25
CA ALA A 37 12.31 -20.14 7.08
C ALA A 37 11.16 -21.17 7.02
N ASP A 38 10.71 -21.67 8.18
CA ASP A 38 9.60 -22.61 8.26
C ASP A 38 8.26 -21.98 7.87
N GLN A 39 7.99 -20.74 8.31
CA GLN A 39 6.78 -20.00 7.94
C GLN A 39 6.73 -19.72 6.45
N ILE A 40 7.85 -19.31 5.86
CA ILE A 40 7.94 -19.07 4.41
C ILE A 40 7.75 -20.38 3.64
N ALA A 41 8.41 -21.45 4.08
CA ALA A 41 8.28 -22.75 3.43
C ALA A 41 6.85 -23.31 3.55
N GLU A 42 6.15 -23.03 4.64
CA GLU A 42 4.74 -23.36 4.82
C GLU A 42 3.84 -22.59 3.84
N ALA A 43 4.03 -21.27 3.72
CA ALA A 43 3.30 -20.46 2.74
C ALA A 43 3.56 -20.94 1.30
N GLU A 44 4.81 -21.19 0.91
CA GLU A 44 5.17 -21.70 -0.41
C GLU A 44 4.55 -23.08 -0.71
N ARG A 45 4.47 -23.96 0.29
CA ARG A 45 3.77 -25.25 0.14
C ARG A 45 2.27 -25.07 -0.05
N GLY A 46 1.64 -24.17 0.68
CA GLY A 46 0.21 -23.87 0.56
C GLY A 46 -0.15 -23.24 -0.78
N ILE A 47 0.70 -22.33 -1.27
CA ILE A 47 0.55 -21.69 -2.59
C ILE A 47 0.87 -22.67 -3.73
N GLY A 48 1.73 -23.66 -3.49
CA GLY A 48 2.16 -24.64 -4.48
C GLY A 48 3.31 -24.18 -5.40
N GLN A 49 3.91 -23.03 -5.11
CA GLN A 49 5.09 -22.50 -5.81
C GLN A 49 5.93 -21.59 -4.90
N ALA A 50 7.14 -21.26 -5.34
CA ALA A 50 8.04 -20.37 -4.60
C ALA A 50 7.51 -18.92 -4.63
N LEU A 51 7.72 -18.18 -3.53
CA LEU A 51 7.37 -16.76 -3.48
C LEU A 51 8.29 -15.95 -4.41
N PRO A 52 7.79 -14.83 -4.98
CA PRO A 52 8.64 -13.90 -5.71
C PRO A 52 9.84 -13.46 -4.87
N ARG A 53 11.02 -13.43 -5.48
CA ARG A 53 12.29 -13.23 -4.75
C ARG A 53 12.27 -11.97 -3.88
N GLN A 54 11.72 -10.87 -4.37
CA GLN A 54 11.61 -9.62 -3.61
C GLN A 54 10.73 -9.78 -2.36
N LEU A 55 9.54 -10.37 -2.50
CA LEU A 55 8.64 -10.64 -1.37
C LEU A 55 9.29 -11.58 -0.35
N ARG A 56 9.90 -12.67 -0.83
CA ARG A 56 10.64 -13.60 0.03
C ARG A 56 11.74 -12.88 0.83
N THR A 57 12.54 -12.06 0.16
CA THR A 57 13.62 -11.30 0.80
C THR A 57 13.07 -10.30 1.82
N PHE A 58 11.93 -9.65 1.55
CA PHE A 58 11.24 -8.79 2.51
C PHE A 58 10.83 -9.56 3.76
N LEU A 59 10.19 -10.72 3.59
CA LEU A 59 9.75 -11.58 4.69
C LEU A 59 10.93 -12.06 5.55
N GLU A 60 12.04 -12.44 4.93
CA GLU A 60 13.24 -12.95 5.61
C GLU A 60 14.04 -11.87 6.35
N SER A 61 14.04 -10.63 5.85
CA SER A 61 14.96 -9.58 6.33
C SER A 61 14.31 -8.42 7.06
N ALA A 62 13.02 -8.16 6.83
CA ALA A 62 12.33 -6.99 7.36
C ALA A 62 11.20 -7.37 8.30
N SER A 63 10.17 -8.06 7.80
CA SER A 63 8.99 -8.39 8.58
C SER A 63 8.16 -9.50 7.94
N GLY A 64 7.60 -10.39 8.76
CA GLY A 64 6.58 -11.37 8.36
C GLY A 64 5.13 -10.91 8.53
N HIS A 65 4.93 -9.66 8.99
CA HIS A 65 3.63 -9.01 9.11
C HIS A 65 3.82 -7.52 9.40
N CYS A 66 3.24 -6.65 8.58
CA CYS A 66 3.14 -5.23 8.86
C CYS A 66 1.67 -4.81 8.81
N ASP A 67 1.25 -3.99 9.75
CA ASP A 67 -0.01 -3.28 9.66
C ASP A 67 0.29 -1.81 9.94
N PHE A 68 0.15 -0.95 8.94
CA PHE A 68 0.34 0.47 9.15
C PHE A 68 -0.63 1.26 8.31
N GLY A 69 -1.12 2.35 8.88
CA GLY A 69 -2.01 3.26 8.18
C GLY A 69 -2.42 4.46 9.01
N TYR A 70 -3.07 5.39 8.33
CA TYR A 70 -3.51 6.65 8.90
C TYR A 70 -4.80 7.10 8.24
N TRP A 71 -5.56 7.93 8.95
CA TRP A 71 -6.74 8.59 8.43
C TRP A 71 -6.62 10.08 8.73
N TRP A 72 -6.23 10.85 7.72
CA TRP A 72 -6.18 12.30 7.84
C TRP A 72 -7.55 12.91 7.50
N GLU A 73 -7.97 13.91 8.26
CA GLU A 73 -9.20 14.66 8.02
C GLU A 73 -8.93 16.17 8.16
N ALA A 74 -9.55 16.97 7.30
CA ALA A 74 -9.35 18.41 7.32
C ALA A 74 -9.76 19.06 8.66
N GLU A 75 -8.82 19.75 9.32
CA GLU A 75 -9.09 20.51 10.53
C GLU A 75 -9.27 22.01 10.22
N GLY A 76 -10.50 22.40 9.91
CA GLY A 76 -10.87 23.80 9.65
C GLY A 76 -10.85 24.18 8.17
N GLU A 77 -11.14 25.44 7.88
CA GLU A 77 -11.48 25.88 6.52
C GLU A 77 -10.28 25.90 5.56
N GLU A 78 -9.06 26.17 6.07
CA GLU A 78 -7.85 26.18 5.24
C GLU A 78 -7.48 24.77 4.77
N ASP A 79 -7.40 23.81 5.70
CA ASP A 79 -7.12 22.40 5.42
C ASP A 79 -8.19 21.82 4.47
N ARG A 80 -9.47 22.16 4.72
CA ARG A 80 -10.60 21.74 3.88
C ARG A 80 -10.46 22.27 2.46
N ARG A 81 -10.19 23.57 2.31
CA ARG A 81 -10.03 24.21 0.99
C ARG A 81 -8.85 23.64 0.22
N GLU A 82 -7.73 23.36 0.90
CA GLU A 82 -6.54 22.76 0.26
C GLU A 82 -6.83 21.33 -0.19
N ALA A 83 -7.44 20.50 0.67
CA ALA A 83 -7.77 19.11 0.36
C ALA A 83 -8.81 19.00 -0.76
N GLU A 84 -9.91 19.77 -0.71
CA GLU A 84 -10.92 19.83 -1.76
C GLU A 84 -10.33 20.31 -3.08
N SER A 85 -9.47 21.34 -3.05
CA SER A 85 -8.85 21.88 -4.27
C SER A 85 -7.83 20.95 -4.91
N ALA A 86 -7.13 20.13 -4.13
CA ALA A 86 -6.06 19.26 -4.63
C ALA A 86 -6.58 17.85 -4.98
N PHE A 87 -7.54 17.36 -4.18
CA PHE A 87 -7.91 15.96 -4.17
C PHE A 87 -9.42 15.71 -4.17
N GLU A 88 -10.24 16.75 -4.19
CA GLU A 88 -11.71 16.65 -4.23
C GLU A 88 -12.28 15.86 -3.03
N THR A 89 -11.59 15.89 -1.90
CA THR A 89 -11.96 15.18 -0.66
C THR A 89 -11.61 16.02 0.57
N THR A 90 -12.20 15.65 1.70
CA THR A 90 -11.86 16.17 3.03
C THR A 90 -11.11 15.17 3.90
N THR A 91 -10.91 13.95 3.40
CA THR A 91 -10.20 12.86 4.09
C THR A 91 -9.15 12.24 3.19
N ILE A 92 -8.02 11.85 3.79
CA ILE A 92 -6.90 11.23 3.09
C ILE A 92 -6.48 9.99 3.90
N PRO A 93 -7.02 8.81 3.58
CA PRO A 93 -6.52 7.56 4.13
C PRO A 93 -5.17 7.19 3.50
N GLY A 94 -4.40 6.39 4.24
CA GLY A 94 -3.21 5.74 3.73
C GLY A 94 -2.82 4.54 4.57
N GLY A 95 -1.92 3.74 4.04
CA GLY A 95 -1.46 2.48 4.61
C GLY A 95 -2.14 1.26 4.01
N LEU A 96 -1.81 0.10 4.56
CA LEU A 96 -2.40 -1.19 4.23
C LEU A 96 -2.59 -1.98 5.52
N GLU A 97 -3.68 -2.73 5.58
CA GLU A 97 -3.92 -3.75 6.59
C GLU A 97 -3.23 -5.05 6.18
N TYR A 98 -2.78 -5.83 7.18
CA TYR A 98 -2.19 -7.17 7.01
C TYR A 98 -1.11 -7.27 5.91
N PHE A 99 -0.35 -6.20 5.72
CA PHE A 99 0.68 -6.11 4.70
C PHE A 99 1.77 -7.19 4.92
N ALA A 100 2.02 -7.98 3.88
CA ALA A 100 2.97 -9.08 3.84
C ALA A 100 2.80 -10.08 5.00
N TRP A 101 1.55 -10.37 5.41
CA TRP A 101 1.31 -11.32 6.49
C TRP A 101 1.54 -12.76 6.05
N VAL A 102 2.73 -13.30 6.36
CA VAL A 102 3.17 -14.63 5.88
C VAL A 102 2.20 -15.77 6.21
N ARG A 103 1.45 -15.66 7.30
CA ARG A 103 0.52 -16.70 7.76
C ARG A 103 -0.77 -16.75 6.95
N ALA A 104 -1.16 -15.64 6.33
CA ALA A 104 -2.40 -15.53 5.56
C ALA A 104 -2.17 -15.80 4.06
N LEU A 105 -0.94 -15.64 3.57
CA LEU A 105 -0.60 -15.72 2.13
C LEU A 105 -1.19 -16.93 1.39
N ALA A 106 -1.18 -18.13 2.00
CA ALA A 106 -1.68 -19.33 1.34
C ALA A 106 -3.21 -19.35 1.24
N GLU A 107 -3.89 -18.96 2.32
CA GLU A 107 -5.36 -18.88 2.38
C GLU A 107 -5.87 -17.77 1.45
N ASP A 108 -5.24 -16.59 1.51
CA ASP A 108 -5.58 -15.46 0.65
C ASP A 108 -5.34 -15.79 -0.83
N TYR A 109 -4.25 -16.49 -1.15
CA TYR A 109 -3.99 -16.93 -2.53
C TYR A 109 -5.07 -17.89 -3.03
N GLU A 110 -5.46 -18.88 -2.23
CA GLU A 110 -6.48 -19.84 -2.62
C GLU A 110 -7.82 -19.15 -2.89
N PHE A 111 -8.25 -18.27 -1.97
CA PHE A 111 -9.47 -17.49 -2.12
C PHE A 111 -9.46 -16.62 -3.38
N HIS A 112 -8.39 -15.86 -3.63
CA HIS A 112 -8.30 -14.99 -4.80
C HIS A 112 -8.15 -15.75 -6.12
N ARG A 113 -7.53 -16.93 -6.11
CA ARG A 113 -7.48 -17.83 -7.28
C ARG A 113 -8.89 -18.28 -7.67
N GLU A 114 -9.73 -18.63 -6.70
CA GLU A 114 -11.14 -19.00 -6.96
C GLU A 114 -11.91 -17.83 -7.58
N LEU A 115 -11.74 -16.61 -7.06
CA LEU A 115 -12.35 -15.41 -7.63
C LEU A 115 -11.90 -15.11 -9.07
N VAL A 116 -10.64 -15.39 -9.41
CA VAL A 116 -10.17 -15.32 -10.80
C VAL A 116 -10.88 -16.34 -11.68
N GLU A 117 -11.04 -17.59 -11.21
CA GLU A 117 -11.75 -18.65 -11.94
C GLU A 117 -13.25 -18.35 -12.13
N GLU A 118 -13.85 -17.64 -11.18
CA GLU A 118 -15.24 -17.15 -11.25
C GLU A 118 -15.40 -15.89 -12.13
N GLY A 119 -14.30 -15.25 -12.54
CA GLY A 119 -14.31 -14.04 -13.35
C GLY A 119 -14.64 -12.77 -12.57
N THR A 120 -14.46 -12.78 -11.25
CA THR A 120 -14.81 -11.65 -10.35
C THR A 120 -14.00 -10.39 -10.62
N TYR A 121 -12.74 -10.51 -11.05
CA TYR A 121 -11.89 -9.34 -11.35
C TYR A 121 -12.07 -8.80 -12.79
N GLY A 122 -13.16 -9.17 -13.45
CA GLY A 122 -13.42 -8.87 -14.85
C GLY A 122 -12.40 -9.50 -15.80
N ASP A 123 -12.35 -9.01 -17.04
CA ASP A 123 -11.41 -9.45 -18.08
C ASP A 123 -9.95 -9.01 -17.83
N ALA A 124 -9.53 -8.73 -16.59
CA ALA A 124 -8.20 -8.23 -16.23
C ALA A 124 -7.10 -9.23 -16.65
N PRO A 125 -6.51 -9.11 -17.86
CA PRO A 125 -5.71 -10.18 -18.44
C PRO A 125 -4.30 -10.25 -17.83
N PHE A 126 -3.95 -9.24 -17.01
CA PHE A 126 -2.68 -9.13 -16.32
C PHE A 126 -2.66 -9.84 -14.96
N CYS A 127 -3.79 -10.37 -14.48
CA CYS A 127 -3.92 -10.99 -13.16
C CYS A 127 -4.34 -12.45 -13.29
N GLN A 128 -3.36 -13.35 -13.45
CA GLN A 128 -3.63 -14.78 -13.65
C GLN A 128 -3.35 -15.61 -12.38
N ALA A 129 -2.49 -15.11 -11.49
CA ALA A 129 -2.21 -15.75 -10.21
C ALA A 129 -1.96 -14.68 -9.12
N PRO A 130 -2.99 -13.92 -8.71
CA PRO A 130 -2.86 -12.90 -7.67
C PRO A 130 -2.50 -13.53 -6.33
N LEU A 131 -1.37 -13.13 -5.76
CA LEU A 131 -1.06 -13.32 -4.35
C LEU A 131 -1.34 -12.01 -3.61
N PRO A 132 -2.45 -11.89 -2.86
CA PRO A 132 -2.69 -10.73 -2.01
C PRO A 132 -1.56 -10.57 -1.00
N ILE A 133 -1.13 -9.33 -0.80
CA ILE A 133 -0.06 -8.96 0.12
C ILE A 133 -0.49 -7.85 1.07
N GLY A 134 -1.76 -7.44 1.08
CA GLY A 134 -2.31 -6.42 1.96
C GLY A 134 -3.64 -5.93 1.41
N GLY A 135 -4.46 -5.32 2.25
CA GLY A 135 -5.73 -4.76 1.80
C GLY A 135 -6.19 -3.54 2.56
N MET A 136 -7.34 -3.02 2.16
CA MET A 136 -7.80 -1.67 2.48
C MET A 136 -9.07 -1.67 3.36
N GLY A 137 -9.54 -2.85 3.79
CA GLY A 137 -10.68 -3.01 4.72
C GLY A 137 -12.07 -2.83 4.06
N ASN A 138 -12.11 -2.49 2.77
CA ASN A 138 -13.31 -2.29 1.95
C ASN A 138 -13.57 -3.45 0.96
N GLY A 139 -12.69 -4.45 0.90
CA GLY A 139 -12.73 -5.55 -0.08
C GLY A 139 -11.66 -5.45 -1.17
N ASP A 140 -10.98 -4.31 -1.30
CA ASP A 140 -9.86 -4.14 -2.22
C ASP A 140 -8.55 -4.64 -1.62
N HIS A 141 -7.67 -5.08 -2.51
CA HIS A 141 -6.39 -5.66 -2.15
C HIS A 141 -5.26 -5.15 -3.02
N ILE A 142 -4.05 -5.19 -2.47
CA ILE A 142 -2.81 -5.13 -3.23
C ILE A 142 -2.29 -6.54 -3.37
N ALA A 143 -1.96 -6.94 -4.59
CA ALA A 143 -1.46 -8.28 -4.89
C ALA A 143 -0.19 -8.26 -5.72
N ILE A 144 0.57 -9.35 -5.69
CA ILE A 144 1.64 -9.64 -6.63
C ILE A 144 1.13 -10.71 -7.59
N ASP A 145 1.21 -10.49 -8.90
CA ASP A 145 1.00 -11.58 -9.85
C ASP A 145 2.19 -12.54 -9.81
N LEU A 146 1.94 -13.80 -9.44
CA LEU A 146 3.00 -14.80 -9.30
C LEU A 146 3.67 -15.16 -10.63
N ASN A 147 3.01 -14.89 -11.77
CA ASN A 147 3.55 -15.18 -13.09
C ASN A 147 4.47 -14.07 -13.63
N GLY A 148 4.12 -12.80 -13.39
CA GLY A 148 4.85 -11.64 -13.90
C GLY A 148 5.68 -10.87 -12.87
N GLY A 149 5.37 -11.01 -11.57
CA GLY A 149 6.01 -10.27 -10.47
C GLY A 149 5.53 -8.83 -10.30
N SER A 150 4.64 -8.36 -11.17
CA SER A 150 4.01 -7.04 -11.07
C SER A 150 3.15 -6.91 -9.83
N VAL A 151 3.09 -5.70 -9.26
CA VAL A 151 2.17 -5.36 -8.17
C VAL A 151 0.90 -4.77 -8.76
N ILE A 152 -0.24 -5.23 -8.28
CA ILE A 152 -1.57 -4.99 -8.84
C ILE A 152 -2.50 -4.49 -7.75
N PHE A 153 -3.33 -3.50 -8.09
CA PHE A 153 -4.53 -3.17 -7.32
C PHE A 153 -5.66 -4.09 -7.78
N LEU A 154 -6.22 -4.86 -6.85
CA LEU A 154 -7.39 -5.71 -7.05
C LEU A 154 -8.60 -5.01 -6.46
N SER A 155 -9.46 -4.52 -7.35
CA SER A 155 -10.73 -3.94 -6.94
C SER A 155 -11.82 -5.00 -6.83
N HIS A 156 -12.69 -4.85 -5.84
CA HIS A 156 -13.94 -5.58 -5.76
C HIS A 156 -15.05 -5.05 -6.71
N ASP A 157 -14.86 -3.87 -7.32
CA ASP A 157 -15.82 -3.14 -8.18
C ASP A 157 -15.36 -3.06 -9.66
N ASP A 158 -14.64 -4.07 -10.16
CA ASP A 158 -14.23 -4.24 -11.58
C ASP A 158 -13.17 -3.27 -12.16
N TRP A 159 -12.43 -2.52 -11.34
CA TRP A 159 -11.39 -1.59 -11.81
C TRP A 159 -9.97 -1.94 -11.29
N SER A 160 -9.53 -3.15 -11.58
CA SER A 160 -8.16 -3.59 -11.26
C SER A 160 -7.13 -3.01 -12.25
N PHE A 161 -5.91 -2.72 -11.79
CA PHE A 161 -4.82 -2.22 -12.63
C PHE A 161 -3.43 -2.49 -12.03
N ILE A 162 -2.39 -2.43 -12.87
CA ILE A 162 -0.99 -2.58 -12.43
C ILE A 162 -0.54 -1.30 -11.70
N LEU A 163 0.00 -1.46 -10.49
CA LEU A 163 0.58 -0.39 -9.67
C LEU A 163 2.07 -0.19 -9.91
N ALA A 164 2.79 -1.29 -10.17
CA ALA A 164 4.23 -1.25 -10.40
C ALA A 164 4.70 -2.51 -11.13
N PRO A 165 5.81 -2.42 -11.89
CA PRO A 165 6.37 -3.58 -12.59
C PRO A 165 6.97 -4.63 -11.64
N ASP A 166 7.30 -4.25 -10.41
CA ASP A 166 7.83 -5.15 -9.38
C ASP A 166 7.61 -4.58 -7.97
N PHE A 167 7.80 -5.44 -6.97
CA PHE A 167 7.65 -5.09 -5.55
C PHE A 167 8.55 -3.93 -5.10
N ASP A 168 9.78 -3.89 -5.62
CA ASP A 168 10.75 -2.85 -5.28
C ASP A 168 10.31 -1.48 -5.80
N ALA A 169 9.79 -1.41 -7.02
CA ALA A 169 9.24 -0.22 -7.63
C ALA A 169 7.98 0.24 -6.89
N PHE A 170 7.09 -0.69 -6.52
CA PHE A 170 5.91 -0.40 -5.71
C PHE A 170 6.27 0.28 -4.40
N LEU A 171 7.13 -0.33 -3.57
CA LEU A 171 7.46 0.22 -2.25
C LEU A 171 8.10 1.60 -2.33
N ARG A 172 8.92 1.86 -3.36
CA ARG A 172 9.52 3.18 -3.59
C ARG A 172 8.48 4.23 -3.96
N SER A 173 7.60 3.92 -4.92
CA SER A 173 6.60 4.87 -5.37
C SER A 173 5.54 5.11 -4.29
N TRP A 174 5.12 4.06 -3.58
CA TRP A 174 4.17 4.16 -2.49
C TRP A 174 4.70 4.98 -1.31
N GLU A 175 5.96 4.75 -0.90
CA GLU A 175 6.65 5.61 0.09
C GLU A 175 6.69 7.07 -0.40
N ALA A 176 7.00 7.31 -1.68
CA ALA A 176 7.15 8.66 -2.22
C ALA A 176 5.85 9.47 -2.14
N ILE A 177 4.69 8.81 -2.33
CA ILE A 177 3.35 9.39 -2.18
C ILE A 177 2.78 9.27 -0.77
N CYS A 178 3.65 9.14 0.25
CA CYS A 178 3.26 9.12 1.66
C CYS A 178 2.37 7.94 2.06
N TYR A 179 2.54 6.78 1.41
CA TYR A 179 1.77 5.57 1.68
C TYR A 179 0.27 5.74 1.46
N LEU A 180 -0.12 6.58 0.49
CA LEU A 180 -1.53 6.83 0.15
C LEU A 180 -2.29 5.55 -0.17
N ASP A 181 -3.58 5.52 0.20
CA ASP A 181 -4.53 4.48 -0.19
C ASP A 181 -4.87 4.59 -1.70
N PHE A 182 -5.35 3.51 -2.29
CA PHE A 182 -5.63 3.39 -3.73
C PHE A 182 -7.11 3.47 -4.08
N ASP A 183 -8.02 3.28 -3.11
CA ASP A 183 -9.49 3.34 -3.29
C ASP A 183 -10.08 4.77 -3.22
N ILE A 184 -9.33 5.79 -3.66
CA ILE A 184 -9.73 7.18 -3.40
C ILE A 184 -9.32 8.16 -4.52
N SER A 185 -10.11 9.23 -4.69
CA SER A 185 -9.85 10.34 -5.63
C SER A 185 -8.45 10.99 -5.53
N PRO A 186 -7.76 11.05 -4.35
CA PRO A 186 -6.38 11.49 -4.29
C PRO A 186 -5.40 10.60 -5.08
N TYR A 187 -5.64 9.28 -5.17
CA TYR A 187 -4.74 8.37 -5.89
C TYR A 187 -4.71 8.69 -7.39
N GLU A 188 -5.84 9.05 -7.99
CA GLU A 188 -5.95 9.40 -9.42
C GLU A 188 -4.95 10.50 -9.85
N ARG A 189 -4.50 11.35 -8.92
CA ARG A 189 -3.50 12.40 -9.17
C ARG A 189 -2.07 11.88 -9.37
N PHE A 190 -1.84 10.63 -8.96
CA PHE A 190 -0.55 9.96 -8.96
C PHE A 190 -0.53 8.75 -9.89
N VAL A 191 -1.49 8.62 -10.81
CA VAL A 191 -1.48 7.59 -11.85
C VAL A 191 -0.61 8.05 -13.02
N ASP A 192 0.21 7.14 -13.56
CA ASP A 192 0.96 7.40 -14.80
C ASP A 192 0.01 7.71 -15.96
N LYS A 193 0.36 8.71 -16.77
CA LYS A 193 -0.42 9.20 -17.90
C LYS A 193 -0.54 8.17 -19.03
N ASP A 194 0.38 7.22 -19.07
CA ASP A 194 0.34 6.08 -19.99
C ASP A 194 -0.59 4.95 -19.48
N GLY A 195 -1.35 5.18 -18.40
CA GLY A 195 -2.48 4.36 -17.99
C GLY A 195 -2.12 3.20 -17.05
N GLY A 196 -0.98 3.25 -16.36
CA GLY A 196 -0.63 2.21 -15.40
C GLY A 196 0.46 2.64 -14.41
N GLY A 197 0.21 2.38 -13.14
CA GLY A 197 1.19 2.51 -12.07
C GLY A 197 1.24 3.86 -11.34
N ILE A 198 1.99 3.86 -10.26
CA ILE A 198 2.21 5.03 -9.40
C ILE A 198 3.30 5.92 -10.02
N ASP A 199 2.99 7.18 -10.30
CA ASP A 199 3.90 8.24 -10.72
C ASP A 199 4.29 9.14 -9.53
N PRO A 200 5.46 8.89 -8.90
CA PRO A 200 5.91 9.62 -7.73
C PRO A 200 6.60 10.97 -8.06
N THR A 201 6.54 11.44 -9.31
CA THR A 201 7.27 12.64 -9.73
C THR A 201 6.81 13.86 -8.95
N ASP A 202 7.77 14.68 -8.49
CA ASP A 202 7.50 15.89 -7.73
C ASP A 202 6.60 16.85 -8.52
N ARG A 203 5.39 17.05 -7.99
CA ARG A 203 4.31 17.84 -8.58
C ARG A 203 3.61 18.65 -7.50
N PRO A 204 2.87 19.71 -7.86
CA PRO A 204 2.14 20.52 -6.89
C PRO A 204 1.32 19.67 -5.91
N GLU A 205 0.62 18.66 -6.39
CA GLU A 205 -0.24 17.74 -5.62
C GLU A 205 0.58 16.99 -4.56
N LEU A 206 1.75 16.47 -4.89
CA LEU A 206 2.62 15.77 -3.93
C LEU A 206 3.10 16.72 -2.82
N ARG A 207 3.42 17.98 -3.16
CA ARG A 207 3.80 18.98 -2.16
C ARG A 207 2.65 19.37 -1.26
N ARG A 208 1.43 19.45 -1.80
CA ARG A 208 0.21 19.70 -1.02
C ARG A 208 -0.10 18.53 -0.08
N LEU A 209 -0.02 17.30 -0.58
CA LEU A 209 -0.17 16.08 0.23
C LEU A 209 0.79 16.09 1.43
N ARG A 210 2.08 16.32 1.16
CA ARG A 210 3.11 16.39 2.21
C ARG A 210 2.85 17.51 3.21
N ARG A 211 2.31 18.65 2.78
CA ARG A 211 1.97 19.75 3.70
C ARG A 211 0.83 19.38 4.64
N LEU A 212 -0.20 18.70 4.14
CA LEU A 212 -1.34 18.24 4.94
C LEU A 212 -0.90 17.16 5.94
N LEU A 213 -0.16 16.15 5.47
CA LEU A 213 0.21 14.99 6.28
C LEU A 213 1.40 15.24 7.20
N LEU A 214 2.38 16.01 6.74
CA LEU A 214 3.64 16.27 7.44
C LEU A 214 3.95 17.77 7.50
N PRO A 215 3.09 18.61 8.11
CA PRO A 215 3.37 20.03 8.27
C PRO A 215 4.73 20.22 8.96
N ASP A 216 5.46 21.26 8.57
CA ASP A 216 6.70 21.63 9.24
C ASP A 216 6.42 21.95 10.72
N ASP A 217 7.24 21.44 11.65
CA ASP A 217 7.20 21.74 13.10
C ASP A 217 7.41 23.24 13.42
N ARG A 218 7.48 24.11 12.39
CA ARG A 218 7.62 25.56 12.53
C ARG A 218 6.27 26.23 12.78
N GLY A 219 5.78 26.07 14.00
CA GLY A 219 4.88 27.06 14.59
C GLY A 219 3.69 26.42 15.27
N GLY A 220 3.64 26.58 16.60
CA GLY A 220 2.37 26.59 17.29
C GLY A 220 1.41 27.48 16.51
N ARG A 221 0.27 26.91 16.13
CA ARG A 221 -0.88 27.68 15.67
C ARG A 221 -1.21 28.69 16.80
N PRO A 222 -1.29 30.01 16.51
CA PRO A 222 -1.72 30.99 17.49
C PRO A 222 -3.16 30.73 17.97
#